data_AF-A0A067MTN4-F1
#
_entry.id   AF-A0A067MTN4-F1
#
_cell.length_a   1.000
_cell.length_b   1.000
_cell.length_c   1.000
_cell.angle_alpha   90.00
_cell.angle_beta   90.00
_cell.angle_gamma   90.00
#
_symmetry.space_group_name_H-M   'P 1'
#
loop_
_entity.id
_entity.type
_entity.pdbx_description
1 polymer ?
#
loop_
_entity_poly.entity_id
_entity_poly.type
_entity_poly.pdbx_seq_one_letter_code
_entity_poly.pdbx_strand_id
1 'polypeptide(L)'
;MADSLAFVCPACPQPGLNFFPSEDHSGPDYIHALFLAVNGNFRLQLKKKVCDEHDVHLHNGSAYFRNEEDYKKYLSEAKNYQQVRIFPAGRYKNAVVSGVVAVYCTQHGFFRPDSIVDLTKGEKYMNSDYVLTGALAGTNDIPWVVVSYDIACQYSRHFQERFEERFPGVKDFTRFCFLIPKMHLYAHKEDCQFRFSFNYTNGCGRTDGEAPERGWAELNEHSASTREMNGGHQHEVLNDKVSDINFCKTIDMRAFLLASCVPVPISLYSNSVHSNLSTS
;
A
#
# COMPACT_ATOMS: atom_id res chain seq x y z
N MET A 1 7.16 0.38 14.23
CA MET A 1 6.91 1.73 13.70
C MET A 1 7.63 2.84 14.46
N ALA A 2 8.19 2.61 15.66
CA ALA A 2 8.83 3.69 16.46
C ALA A 2 10.03 4.37 15.77
N ASP A 3 10.72 3.69 14.85
CA ASP A 3 11.91 4.21 14.15
C ASP A 3 11.68 4.45 12.64
N SER A 4 10.43 4.60 12.20
CA SER A 4 10.12 4.84 10.79
C SER A 4 10.22 6.32 10.41
N LEU A 5 10.86 6.61 9.28
CA LEU A 5 10.97 7.94 8.67
C LEU A 5 9.82 8.25 7.69
N ALA A 6 8.89 7.31 7.49
CA ALA A 6 7.84 7.43 6.49
C ALA A 6 6.61 8.22 6.98
N PHE A 7 6.01 8.98 6.08
CA PHE A 7 4.69 9.59 6.30
C PHE A 7 3.59 8.54 6.14
N VAL A 8 2.76 8.38 7.16
CA VAL A 8 1.59 7.50 7.14
C VAL A 8 0.37 8.30 6.71
N CYS A 9 -0.52 7.68 5.93
CA CYS A 9 -1.81 8.28 5.59
C CYS A 9 -2.62 8.59 6.86
N PRO A 10 -2.94 9.87 7.15
CA PRO A 10 -3.61 10.26 8.40
C PRO A 10 -5.07 9.82 8.47
N ALA A 11 -5.69 9.54 7.31
CA ALA A 11 -7.10 9.13 7.22
C ALA A 11 -7.30 7.60 7.22
N CYS A 12 -6.26 6.83 6.88
CA CYS A 12 -6.30 5.37 7.01
C CYS A 12 -6.33 5.01 8.53
N PRO A 13 -7.06 3.95 8.96
CA PRO A 13 -7.15 3.56 10.37
C PRO A 13 -5.80 3.09 10.92
N GLN A 14 -5.44 3.60 12.10
CA GLN A 14 -4.16 3.37 12.78
C GLN A 14 -4.41 3.02 14.25
N PRO A 15 -4.24 1.74 14.63
CA PRO A 15 -4.38 1.30 16.01
C PRO A 15 -3.56 2.15 16.99
N GLY A 16 -4.22 2.68 18.03
CA GLY A 16 -3.61 3.50 19.08
C GLY A 16 -3.42 4.97 18.74
N LEU A 17 -3.78 5.42 17.52
CA LEU A 17 -3.70 6.83 17.12
C LEU A 17 -5.07 7.43 16.80
N ASN A 18 -5.74 6.90 15.78
CA ASN A 18 -7.07 7.34 15.34
C ASN A 18 -8.08 6.18 15.26
N PHE A 19 -7.67 4.98 15.68
CA PHE A 19 -8.51 3.80 15.82
C PHE A 19 -8.12 3.09 17.12
N PHE A 20 -9.08 2.83 18.00
CA PHE A 20 -8.82 2.26 19.33
C PHE A 20 -9.62 0.96 19.49
N PRO A 21 -8.99 -0.23 19.31
CA PRO A 21 -9.71 -1.50 19.26
C PRO A 21 -10.55 -1.84 20.51
N SER A 22 -10.19 -1.26 21.65
CA SER A 22 -10.89 -1.43 22.93
C SER A 22 -12.20 -0.63 23.04
N GLU A 23 -12.43 0.33 22.15
CA GLU A 23 -13.66 1.13 22.12
C GLU A 23 -14.79 0.40 21.39
N ASP A 24 -16.03 0.75 21.72
CA ASP A 24 -17.19 0.23 21.02
C ASP A 24 -17.29 0.83 19.63
N HIS A 25 -16.85 0.09 18.62
CA HIS A 25 -17.04 0.40 17.21
C HIS A 25 -18.39 -0.10 16.72
N SER A 26 -19.47 0.18 17.45
CA SER A 26 -20.82 -0.20 17.06
C SER A 26 -21.14 0.39 15.68
N GLY A 27 -21.22 -0.46 14.66
CA GLY A 27 -21.43 -0.01 13.29
C GLY A 27 -20.88 -1.01 12.28
N PRO A 28 -21.03 -0.73 10.98
CA PRO A 28 -20.48 -1.59 9.95
C PRO A 28 -18.95 -1.57 9.93
N ASP A 29 -18.32 -2.74 9.74
CA ASP A 29 -16.85 -2.91 9.72
C ASP A 29 -16.13 -1.99 8.73
N TYR A 30 -16.84 -1.52 7.69
CA TYR A 30 -16.29 -0.64 6.67
C TYR A 30 -15.93 0.77 7.14
N ILE A 31 -16.38 1.19 8.31
CA ILE A 31 -16.01 2.50 8.88
C ILE A 31 -14.51 2.53 9.22
N HIS A 32 -13.97 1.43 9.73
CA HIS A 32 -12.58 1.32 10.16
C HIS A 32 -11.75 0.43 9.23
N ALA A 33 -12.14 0.36 7.96
CA ALA A 33 -11.51 -0.55 7.02
C ALA A 33 -10.25 0.04 6.39
N LEU A 34 -9.29 -0.85 6.16
CA LEU A 34 -8.03 -0.52 5.50
C LEU A 34 -8.08 -0.94 4.03
N PHE A 35 -7.94 0.03 3.12
CA PHE A 35 -7.91 -0.22 1.69
C PHE A 35 -6.47 -0.19 1.19
N LEU A 36 -5.96 -1.34 0.78
CA LEU A 36 -4.62 -1.53 0.26
C LEU A 36 -4.66 -1.82 -1.23
N ALA A 37 -3.67 -1.36 -2.00
CA ALA A 37 -3.50 -1.73 -3.40
C ALA A 37 -2.06 -2.20 -3.64
N VAL A 38 -1.89 -3.38 -4.22
CA VAL A 38 -0.61 -3.94 -4.62
C VAL A 38 -0.41 -3.67 -6.12
N ASN A 39 0.72 -3.09 -6.50
CA ASN A 39 1.00 -2.84 -7.92
C ASN A 39 2.51 -2.81 -8.21
N GLY A 40 2.90 -3.32 -9.38
CA GLY A 40 4.28 -3.34 -9.88
C GLY A 40 4.55 -2.24 -10.92
N ASN A 41 5.64 -1.50 -10.74
CA ASN A 41 6.13 -0.51 -11.68
C ASN A 41 7.46 -0.92 -12.33
N PHE A 42 7.43 -1.13 -13.65
CA PHE A 42 8.57 -1.62 -14.44
C PHE A 42 9.38 -0.52 -15.14
N ARG A 43 9.09 0.75 -14.85
CA ARG A 43 9.88 1.90 -15.34
C ARG A 43 11.03 2.25 -14.40
N LEU A 44 10.89 1.98 -13.10
CA LEU A 44 11.91 2.18 -12.08
C LEU A 44 12.95 1.07 -12.10
N GLN A 45 13.74 1.07 -13.17
CA GLN A 45 14.81 0.09 -13.36
C GLN A 45 16.10 0.54 -12.70
N LEU A 46 16.99 -0.41 -12.44
CA LEU A 46 18.39 -0.16 -12.09
C LEU A 46 19.29 -0.89 -13.09
N LYS A 47 20.18 -0.15 -13.75
CA LYS A 47 21.09 -0.75 -14.71
C LYS A 47 22.24 -1.49 -14.04
N LYS A 48 22.70 -2.55 -14.71
CA LYS A 48 23.95 -3.22 -14.36
C LYS A 48 25.11 -2.30 -14.76
N LYS A 49 25.83 -1.82 -13.77
CA LYS A 49 27.04 -1.00 -13.92
C LYS A 49 28.05 -1.35 -12.82
N VAL A 50 29.23 -0.75 -12.90
CA VAL A 50 30.17 -0.74 -11.77
C VAL A 50 29.60 0.21 -10.72
N CYS A 51 29.40 -0.31 -9.52
CA CYS A 51 28.92 0.46 -8.37
C CYS A 51 30.10 0.75 -7.43
N ASP A 52 30.05 1.86 -6.72
CA ASP A 52 30.94 2.11 -5.58
C ASP A 52 30.51 1.21 -4.41
N GLU A 53 31.46 0.45 -3.87
CA GLU A 53 31.23 -0.48 -2.75
C GLU A 53 31.01 0.26 -1.41
N HIS A 54 31.42 1.52 -1.31
CA HIS A 54 31.24 2.35 -0.12
C HIS A 54 29.91 3.11 -0.11
N ASP A 55 29.19 3.12 -1.25
CA ASP A 55 27.88 3.74 -1.38
C ASP A 55 26.80 2.80 -0.83
N VAL A 56 26.64 2.86 0.49
CA VAL A 56 25.72 2.05 1.29
C VAL A 56 24.50 2.86 1.73
N HIS A 57 23.35 2.20 1.82
CA HIS A 57 22.11 2.84 2.25
C HIS A 57 22.15 3.15 3.75
N LEU A 58 21.97 4.42 4.13
CA LEU A 58 22.07 4.92 5.50
C LEU A 58 20.90 4.52 6.41
N HIS A 59 19.71 4.31 5.86
CA HIS A 59 18.48 4.03 6.61
C HIS A 59 17.68 2.88 5.96
N ASN A 60 18.39 1.81 5.64
CA ASN A 60 17.87 0.62 4.95
C ASN A 60 16.72 -0.02 5.75
N GLY A 61 15.52 -0.04 5.15
CA GLY A 61 14.32 -0.58 5.80
C GLY A 61 13.63 0.36 6.78
N SER A 62 14.08 1.61 6.94
CA SER A 62 13.49 2.55 7.90
C SER A 62 12.43 3.48 7.30
N ALA A 63 12.14 3.39 6.00
CA ALA A 63 11.19 4.27 5.30
C ALA A 63 10.15 3.47 4.50
N TYR A 64 10.10 3.62 3.17
CA TYR A 64 9.14 2.92 2.32
C TYR A 64 9.71 1.64 1.72
N PHE A 65 10.98 1.66 1.31
CA PHE A 65 11.69 0.44 0.93
C PHE A 65 11.89 -0.46 2.15
N ARG A 66 11.64 -1.76 1.95
CA ARG A 66 11.93 -2.78 2.95
C ARG A 66 13.42 -3.03 3.05
N ASN A 67 13.86 -3.58 4.17
CA ASN A 67 15.27 -3.91 4.35
C ASN A 67 15.76 -4.86 3.25
N GLU A 68 16.80 -4.44 2.53
CA GLU A 68 17.29 -5.18 1.35
C GLU A 68 17.87 -6.56 1.71
N GLU A 69 18.55 -6.67 2.85
CA GLU A 69 19.21 -7.92 3.26
C GLU A 69 18.18 -8.97 3.69
N ASP A 70 17.22 -8.55 4.52
CA ASP A 70 16.10 -9.40 4.93
C ASP A 70 15.28 -9.85 3.73
N TYR A 71 15.09 -8.96 2.75
CA TYR A 71 14.38 -9.29 1.53
C TYR A 71 15.16 -10.30 0.67
N LYS A 72 16.47 -10.10 0.47
CA LYS A 72 17.32 -11.07 -0.24
C LYS A 72 17.31 -12.43 0.43
N LYS A 73 17.39 -12.46 1.76
CA LYS A 73 17.27 -13.69 2.55
C LYS A 73 15.93 -14.37 2.31
N TYR A 74 14.83 -13.64 2.42
CA TYR A 74 13.49 -14.14 2.11
C TYR A 74 13.41 -14.72 0.69
N LEU A 75 13.95 -14.01 -0.32
CA LEU A 75 13.93 -14.47 -1.70
C LEU A 75 14.73 -15.77 -1.90
N SER A 76 15.77 -16.01 -1.10
CA SER A 76 16.58 -17.23 -1.16
C SER A 76 15.87 -18.46 -0.56
N GLU A 77 15.03 -18.24 0.45
CA GLU A 77 14.28 -19.29 1.16
C GLU A 77 12.93 -19.58 0.50
N ALA A 78 12.31 -18.57 -0.10
CA ALA A 78 11.02 -18.68 -0.74
C ALA A 78 11.10 -19.53 -2.03
N LYS A 79 10.40 -20.67 -2.03
CA LYS A 79 10.20 -21.48 -3.24
C LYS A 79 9.56 -20.63 -4.34
N ASN A 80 10.11 -20.71 -5.55
CA ASN A 80 9.63 -19.96 -6.73
C ASN A 80 8.18 -20.33 -7.04
N TYR A 81 7.25 -19.45 -6.68
CA TYR A 81 5.91 -19.48 -7.22
C TYR A 81 5.84 -18.73 -8.55
N GLN A 82 4.85 -19.11 -9.34
CA GLN A 82 4.52 -18.66 -10.67
C GLN A 82 4.74 -17.15 -10.89
N GLN A 83 5.30 -16.81 -12.05
CA GLN A 83 5.50 -15.42 -12.45
C GLN A 83 4.14 -14.78 -12.78
N VAL A 84 3.88 -13.60 -12.21
CA VAL A 84 2.61 -12.87 -12.35
C VAL A 84 2.52 -12.16 -13.69
N ARG A 85 3.63 -11.54 -14.12
CA ARG A 85 3.76 -10.86 -15.43
C ARG A 85 4.93 -11.42 -16.21
N ILE A 86 4.64 -12.03 -17.35
CA ILE A 86 5.65 -12.53 -18.29
C ILE A 86 6.02 -11.38 -19.24
N PHE A 87 7.30 -11.03 -19.29
CA PHE A 87 7.81 -10.01 -20.21
C PHE A 87 8.56 -10.65 -21.37
N PRO A 88 8.57 -10.02 -22.56
CA PRO A 88 9.34 -10.49 -23.70
C PRO A 88 10.83 -10.64 -23.35
N ALA A 89 11.46 -11.69 -23.88
CA ALA A 89 12.89 -11.92 -23.72
C ALA A 89 13.68 -10.69 -24.22
N GLY A 90 14.43 -10.07 -23.32
CA GLY A 90 15.30 -8.94 -23.65
C GLY A 90 14.87 -7.58 -23.10
N ARG A 91 13.65 -7.42 -22.58
CA ARG A 91 13.15 -6.14 -22.04
C ARG A 91 14.00 -5.58 -20.90
N TYR A 92 14.65 -6.46 -20.13
CA TYR A 92 15.49 -6.13 -18.98
C TYR A 92 16.96 -6.50 -19.22
N LYS A 93 17.43 -6.50 -20.49
CA LYS A 93 18.86 -6.66 -20.78
C LYS A 93 19.63 -5.54 -20.09
N ASN A 94 20.69 -5.91 -19.36
CA ASN A 94 21.54 -5.00 -18.59
C ASN A 94 20.83 -4.27 -17.44
N ALA A 95 19.75 -4.83 -16.89
CA ALA A 95 19.14 -4.35 -15.66
C ALA A 95 19.35 -5.36 -14.51
N VAL A 96 19.72 -4.86 -13.33
CA VAL A 96 19.78 -5.64 -12.08
C VAL A 96 18.40 -5.63 -11.40
N VAL A 97 17.72 -4.48 -11.49
CA VAL A 97 16.34 -4.29 -11.06
C VAL A 97 15.48 -3.98 -12.30
N SER A 98 14.48 -4.81 -12.53
CA SER A 98 13.51 -4.71 -13.62
C SER A 98 12.35 -3.76 -13.34
N GLY A 99 12.18 -3.36 -12.08
CA GLY A 99 11.08 -2.54 -11.57
C GLY A 99 10.99 -2.64 -10.05
N VAL A 100 9.95 -2.04 -9.48
CA VAL A 100 9.61 -2.15 -8.05
C VAL A 100 8.17 -2.61 -7.91
N VAL A 101 7.82 -3.22 -6.79
CA VAL A 101 6.42 -3.45 -6.39
C VAL A 101 6.18 -2.71 -5.08
N ALA A 102 5.01 -2.08 -4.94
CA ALA A 102 4.63 -1.35 -3.74
C ALA A 102 3.20 -1.59 -3.31
N VAL A 103 2.90 -1.22 -2.06
CA VAL A 103 1.54 -1.15 -1.53
C VAL A 103 1.13 0.29 -1.26
N TYR A 104 -0.12 0.61 -1.60
CA TYR A 104 -0.72 1.93 -1.41
C TYR A 104 -1.94 1.86 -0.48
N CYS A 105 -2.24 2.96 0.24
CA CYS A 105 -3.58 3.23 0.78
C CYS A 105 -4.45 3.68 -0.41
N THR A 106 -5.33 2.81 -0.90
CA THR A 106 -6.05 2.97 -2.19
C THR A 106 -7.01 4.14 -2.20
N GLN A 107 -7.62 4.45 -1.06
CA GLN A 107 -8.60 5.54 -0.96
C GLN A 107 -7.96 6.92 -1.03
N HIS A 108 -6.79 7.07 -0.40
CA HIS A 108 -6.16 8.37 -0.19
C HIS A 108 -4.91 8.57 -1.06
N GLY A 109 -4.44 7.53 -1.74
CA GLY A 109 -3.32 7.60 -2.68
C GLY A 109 -1.94 7.70 -2.05
N PHE A 110 -1.75 7.18 -0.83
CA PHE A 110 -0.47 7.21 -0.13
C PHE A 110 0.32 5.93 -0.35
N PHE A 111 1.62 6.03 -0.53
CA PHE A 111 2.51 4.86 -0.39
C PHE A 111 2.50 4.39 1.07
N ARG A 112 2.41 3.08 1.30
CA ARG A 112 2.50 2.53 2.65
C ARG A 112 3.97 2.44 3.09
N PRO A 113 4.29 2.77 4.35
CA PRO A 113 5.61 2.50 4.92
C PRO A 113 5.99 1.03 4.78
N ASP A 114 7.30 0.76 4.70
CA ASP A 114 7.88 -0.59 4.72
C ASP A 114 7.17 -1.55 3.75
N SER A 115 6.88 -1.08 2.54
CA SER A 115 6.04 -1.80 1.57
C SER A 115 6.51 -1.68 0.12
N ILE A 116 7.77 -1.30 -0.12
CA ILE A 116 8.38 -1.26 -1.46
C ILE A 116 9.54 -2.24 -1.52
N VAL A 117 9.62 -3.03 -2.60
CA VAL A 117 10.79 -3.87 -2.90
C VAL A 117 11.11 -3.90 -4.39
N ASP A 118 12.37 -4.22 -4.68
CA ASP A 118 12.87 -4.41 -6.03
C ASP A 118 12.39 -5.72 -6.67
N LEU A 119 12.17 -5.67 -7.98
CA LEU A 119 11.86 -6.81 -8.83
C LEU A 119 13.06 -7.14 -9.71
N THR A 120 13.57 -8.37 -9.67
CA THR A 120 14.75 -8.75 -10.47
C THR A 120 14.40 -9.30 -11.85
N LYS A 121 13.27 -10.01 -11.99
CA LYS A 121 12.81 -10.63 -13.24
C LYS A 121 11.30 -10.55 -13.36
N GLY A 122 10.77 -9.34 -13.27
CA GLY A 122 9.34 -9.13 -13.19
C GLY A 122 8.75 -9.53 -11.84
N GLU A 123 7.43 -9.42 -11.76
CA GLU A 123 6.66 -9.63 -10.54
C GLU A 123 6.29 -11.10 -10.35
N LYS A 124 6.44 -11.59 -9.12
CA LYS A 124 6.00 -12.92 -8.65
C LYS A 124 5.23 -12.76 -7.35
N TYR A 125 4.45 -13.77 -6.98
CA TYR A 125 3.70 -13.75 -5.72
C TYR A 125 4.57 -13.51 -4.50
N MET A 126 5.77 -14.08 -4.43
CA MET A 126 6.68 -13.83 -3.30
C MET A 126 7.04 -12.35 -3.13
N ASN A 127 7.14 -11.58 -4.22
CA ASN A 127 7.42 -10.14 -4.13
C ASN A 127 6.21 -9.43 -3.51
N SER A 128 5.02 -9.69 -4.04
CA SER A 128 3.74 -9.12 -3.61
C SER A 128 3.38 -9.50 -2.16
N ASP A 129 3.59 -10.76 -1.78
CA ASP A 129 3.35 -11.24 -0.42
C ASP A 129 4.26 -10.50 0.58
N TYR A 130 5.53 -10.30 0.23
CA TYR A 130 6.52 -9.65 1.10
C TYR A 130 6.29 -8.14 1.27
N VAL A 131 5.80 -7.44 0.25
CA VAL A 131 5.40 -6.02 0.43
C VAL A 131 4.09 -5.87 1.18
N LEU A 132 3.14 -6.77 0.94
CA LEU A 132 1.83 -6.74 1.60
C LEU A 132 1.96 -7.01 3.10
N THR A 133 2.81 -7.95 3.52
CA THR A 133 3.04 -8.19 4.97
C THR A 133 3.62 -6.96 5.67
N GLY A 134 4.50 -6.19 5.02
CA GLY A 134 5.02 -4.93 5.56
C GLY A 134 3.94 -3.87 5.68
N ALA A 135 3.12 -3.71 4.65
CA ALA A 135 1.96 -2.81 4.68
C ALA A 135 0.90 -3.18 5.73
N LEU A 136 0.83 -4.46 6.13
CA LEU A 136 -0.08 -4.98 7.15
C LEU A 136 0.50 -4.88 8.57
N ALA A 137 1.78 -4.53 8.74
CA ALA A 137 2.40 -4.44 10.06
C ALA A 137 1.64 -3.46 10.96
N GLY A 138 1.29 -3.92 12.18
CA GLY A 138 0.54 -3.12 13.15
C GLY A 138 -0.95 -2.92 12.82
N THR A 139 -1.51 -3.68 11.86
CA THR A 139 -2.92 -3.54 11.44
C THR A 139 -3.80 -4.72 11.86
N ASN A 140 -3.32 -5.58 12.76
CA ASN A 140 -4.02 -6.83 13.11
C ASN A 140 -5.39 -6.59 13.76
N ASP A 141 -5.57 -5.48 14.46
CA ASP A 141 -6.85 -5.13 15.10
C ASP A 141 -7.87 -4.49 14.15
N ILE A 142 -7.45 -4.22 12.90
CA ILE A 142 -8.35 -3.63 11.90
C ILE A 142 -9.31 -4.72 11.39
N PRO A 143 -10.64 -4.53 11.54
CA PRO A 143 -11.63 -5.59 11.33
C PRO A 143 -11.85 -5.96 9.87
N TRP A 144 -11.54 -5.05 8.94
CA TRP A 144 -11.75 -5.30 7.51
C TRP A 144 -10.64 -4.68 6.66
N VAL A 145 -10.06 -5.50 5.77
CA VAL A 145 -8.98 -5.10 4.87
C VAL A 145 -9.37 -5.43 3.44
N VAL A 146 -9.47 -4.41 2.61
CA VAL A 146 -9.68 -4.56 1.17
C VAL A 146 -8.32 -4.53 0.49
N VAL A 147 -7.97 -5.58 -0.24
CA VAL A 147 -6.74 -5.67 -1.04
C VAL A 147 -7.11 -5.61 -2.52
N SER A 148 -6.74 -4.50 -3.14
CA SER A 148 -6.84 -4.28 -4.58
C SER A 148 -5.60 -4.79 -5.30
N TYR A 149 -5.79 -5.56 -6.37
CA TYR A 149 -4.69 -6.04 -7.18
C TYR A 149 -5.18 -6.42 -8.57
N ASP A 150 -4.45 -6.08 -9.63
CA ASP A 150 -4.80 -6.42 -11.03
C ASP A 150 -5.19 -7.88 -11.16
N ILE A 151 -4.44 -8.77 -10.51
CA ILE A 151 -4.64 -10.21 -10.56
C ILE A 151 -5.23 -10.77 -9.26
N ALA A 152 -6.02 -9.98 -8.53
CA ALA A 152 -6.62 -10.39 -7.27
C ALA A 152 -7.36 -11.74 -7.36
N CYS A 153 -8.04 -12.02 -8.47
CA CYS A 153 -8.76 -13.28 -8.68
C CYS A 153 -7.88 -14.54 -8.82
N GLN A 154 -6.60 -14.35 -9.11
CA GLN A 154 -5.60 -15.42 -9.13
C GLN A 154 -4.83 -15.45 -7.81
N TYR A 155 -4.41 -14.27 -7.34
CA TYR A 155 -3.61 -14.08 -6.14
C TYR A 155 -4.28 -14.62 -4.88
N SER A 156 -5.59 -14.36 -4.72
CA SER A 156 -6.35 -14.68 -3.50
C SER A 156 -6.53 -16.18 -3.26
N ARG A 157 -6.44 -17.02 -4.31
CA ARG A 157 -6.75 -18.46 -4.24
C ARG A 157 -5.90 -19.22 -3.21
N HIS A 158 -4.62 -18.87 -3.13
CA HIS A 158 -3.66 -19.49 -2.22
C HIS A 158 -3.09 -18.45 -1.24
N PHE A 159 -3.78 -17.34 -1.03
CA PHE A 159 -3.27 -16.25 -0.20
C PHE A 159 -3.05 -16.72 1.24
N GLN A 160 -4.08 -17.32 1.86
CA GLN A 160 -4.02 -17.83 3.22
C GLN A 160 -2.89 -18.86 3.40
N GLU A 161 -2.83 -19.87 2.54
CA GLU A 161 -1.79 -20.92 2.58
C GLU A 161 -0.37 -20.32 2.54
N ARG A 162 -0.11 -19.35 1.64
CA ARG A 162 1.21 -18.71 1.52
C ARG A 162 1.55 -17.86 2.74
N PHE A 163 0.56 -17.15 3.30
CA PHE A 163 0.77 -16.28 4.45
C PHE A 163 0.92 -17.05 5.76
N GLU A 164 0.18 -18.13 5.96
CA GLU A 164 0.35 -19.02 7.12
C GLU A 164 1.74 -19.68 7.11
N GLU A 165 2.24 -20.10 5.94
CA GLU A 165 3.57 -20.70 5.80
C GLU A 165 4.70 -19.71 6.16
N ARG A 166 4.57 -18.43 5.74
CA ARG A 166 5.71 -17.49 5.66
C ARG A 166 5.61 -16.29 6.58
N PHE A 167 4.40 -15.90 6.96
CA PHE A 167 4.12 -14.66 7.68
C PHE A 167 3.14 -14.92 8.84
N PRO A 168 3.53 -15.70 9.86
CA PRO A 168 2.66 -16.10 10.98
C PRO A 168 2.17 -14.92 11.84
N GLY A 169 2.70 -13.71 11.61
CA GLY A 169 2.20 -12.47 12.22
C GLY A 169 0.82 -12.04 11.71
N VAL A 170 0.38 -12.55 10.55
CA VAL A 170 -0.98 -12.34 10.02
C VAL A 170 -1.85 -13.51 10.48
N LYS A 171 -2.86 -13.23 11.31
CA LYS A 171 -3.61 -14.26 12.05
C LYS A 171 -5.04 -14.47 11.55
N ASP A 172 -5.76 -13.38 11.32
CA ASP A 172 -7.14 -13.44 10.86
C ASP A 172 -7.20 -13.19 9.35
N PHE A 173 -7.55 -14.23 8.60
CA PHE A 173 -7.71 -14.18 7.15
C PHE A 173 -9.15 -13.83 6.72
N THR A 174 -10.12 -13.91 7.62
CA THR A 174 -11.54 -13.66 7.32
C THR A 174 -11.83 -12.18 7.07
N ARG A 175 -10.99 -11.30 7.63
CA ARG A 175 -11.04 -9.85 7.41
C ARG A 175 -10.65 -9.39 6.01
N PHE A 176 -10.08 -10.25 5.17
CA PHE A 176 -9.57 -9.86 3.85
C PHE A 176 -10.64 -9.95 2.76
N CYS A 177 -10.80 -8.88 2.00
CA CYS A 177 -11.59 -8.82 0.78
C CYS A 177 -10.67 -8.49 -0.40
N PHE A 178 -10.71 -9.29 -1.46
CA PHE A 178 -9.87 -9.10 -2.63
C PHE A 178 -10.66 -8.53 -3.80
N LEU A 179 -10.19 -7.43 -4.38
CA LEU A 179 -10.87 -6.74 -5.48
C LEU A 179 -9.89 -6.38 -6.60
N ILE A 180 -10.39 -6.14 -7.81
CA ILE A 180 -9.59 -5.74 -8.97
C ILE A 180 -9.90 -4.26 -9.26
N PRO A 181 -8.89 -3.40 -9.51
CA PRO A 181 -9.11 -2.01 -9.91
C PRO A 181 -10.05 -1.90 -11.11
N LYS A 182 -10.89 -0.86 -11.15
CA LYS A 182 -12.00 -0.76 -12.09
C LYS A 182 -11.55 -0.81 -13.55
N MET A 183 -10.42 -0.21 -13.90
CA MET A 183 -9.92 -0.22 -15.28
C MET A 183 -9.43 -1.61 -15.68
N HIS A 184 -8.72 -2.29 -14.77
CA HIS A 184 -8.20 -3.64 -15.04
C HIS A 184 -9.31 -4.70 -15.04
N LEU A 185 -10.37 -4.51 -14.26
CA LEU A 185 -11.48 -5.46 -14.11
C LEU A 185 -12.07 -5.90 -15.46
N TYR A 186 -12.20 -4.96 -16.42
CA TYR A 186 -12.74 -5.25 -17.77
C TYR A 186 -11.90 -6.25 -18.57
N ALA A 187 -10.61 -6.38 -18.27
CA ALA A 187 -9.73 -7.34 -18.93
C ALA A 187 -9.87 -8.78 -18.36
N HIS A 188 -10.68 -8.98 -17.32
CA HIS A 188 -10.91 -10.28 -16.73
C HIS A 188 -12.16 -10.95 -17.31
N LYS A 189 -12.22 -12.28 -17.14
CA LYS A 189 -13.43 -13.06 -17.48
C LYS A 189 -14.66 -12.49 -16.75
N GLU A 190 -15.82 -12.65 -17.35
CA GLU A 190 -17.09 -12.10 -16.87
C GLU A 190 -17.37 -12.39 -15.39
N ASP A 191 -17.19 -13.63 -14.93
CA ASP A 191 -17.34 -14.02 -13.51
C ASP A 191 -16.48 -13.15 -12.56
N CYS A 192 -15.27 -12.76 -12.97
CA CYS A 192 -14.44 -11.88 -12.17
C CYS A 192 -14.98 -10.45 -12.10
N GLN A 193 -15.62 -9.96 -13.17
CA GLN A 193 -16.18 -8.62 -13.26
C GLN A 193 -17.31 -8.37 -12.26
N PHE A 194 -17.95 -9.43 -11.77
CA PHE A 194 -18.94 -9.35 -10.70
C PHE A 194 -18.30 -9.59 -9.33
N ARG A 195 -17.54 -10.67 -9.18
CA ARG A 195 -17.03 -11.13 -7.88
C ARG A 195 -15.93 -10.27 -7.27
N PHE A 196 -15.13 -9.60 -8.10
CA PHE A 196 -13.99 -8.79 -7.66
C PHE A 196 -14.23 -7.29 -7.88
N SER A 197 -15.49 -6.88 -8.06
CA SER A 197 -15.86 -5.50 -8.36
C SER A 197 -16.03 -4.67 -7.09
N PHE A 198 -15.37 -3.51 -7.05
CA PHE A 198 -15.65 -2.48 -6.05
C PHE A 198 -17.11 -2.03 -6.06
N ASN A 199 -17.75 -1.98 -7.23
CA ASN A 199 -19.14 -1.48 -7.33
C ASN A 199 -20.17 -2.45 -6.74
N TYR A 200 -19.82 -3.74 -6.64
CA TYR A 200 -20.69 -4.78 -6.10
C TYR A 200 -20.29 -5.25 -4.69
N THR A 201 -19.29 -4.61 -4.09
CA THR A 201 -18.82 -4.94 -2.75
C THR A 201 -19.28 -3.87 -1.77
N ASN A 202 -20.05 -4.29 -0.76
CA ASN A 202 -20.56 -3.38 0.25
C ASN A 202 -19.41 -2.71 1.03
N GLY A 203 -19.59 -1.47 1.47
CA GLY A 203 -18.59 -0.73 2.24
C GLY A 203 -17.41 -0.18 1.43
N CYS A 204 -17.33 -0.43 0.12
CA CYS A 204 -16.22 0.07 -0.71
C CYS A 204 -16.37 1.53 -1.17
N GLY A 205 -17.54 2.13 -0.97
CA GLY A 205 -17.84 3.50 -1.42
C GLY A 205 -17.59 3.69 -2.92
N ARG A 206 -17.00 4.83 -3.31
CA ARG A 206 -16.64 5.13 -4.71
C ARG A 206 -15.18 4.81 -5.06
N THR A 207 -14.49 4.02 -4.25
CA THR A 207 -13.08 3.62 -4.47
C THR A 207 -12.91 3.00 -5.87
N ASP A 208 -11.88 3.43 -6.61
CA ASP A 208 -11.60 2.97 -7.98
C ASP A 208 -10.52 1.87 -8.08
N GLY A 209 -9.60 1.81 -7.12
CA GLY A 209 -8.46 0.89 -7.16
C GLY A 209 -7.23 1.43 -7.89
N GLU A 210 -7.33 2.61 -8.51
CA GLU A 210 -6.34 3.15 -9.47
C GLU A 210 -5.35 4.14 -8.83
N ALA A 211 -5.28 4.15 -7.50
CA ALA A 211 -4.34 4.99 -6.75
C ALA A 211 -2.86 4.72 -7.09
N PRO A 212 -2.43 3.45 -7.24
CA PRO A 212 -1.05 3.16 -7.63
C PRO A 212 -0.65 3.83 -8.95
N GLU A 213 -1.51 3.81 -9.97
CA GLU A 213 -1.26 4.38 -11.29
C GLU A 213 -0.92 5.88 -11.23
N ARG A 214 -1.62 6.61 -10.35
CA ARG A 214 -1.37 8.04 -10.09
C ARG A 214 -0.04 8.25 -9.37
N GLY A 215 0.22 7.50 -8.30
CA GLY A 215 1.49 7.58 -7.57
C GLY A 215 2.69 7.18 -8.43
N TRP A 216 2.51 6.22 -9.34
CA TRP A 216 3.52 5.86 -10.32
C TRP A 216 3.76 6.94 -11.35
N ALA A 217 2.73 7.65 -11.81
CA ALA A 217 2.91 8.73 -12.77
C ALA A 217 3.90 9.78 -12.24
N GLU A 218 3.73 10.22 -10.99
CA GLU A 218 4.64 11.14 -10.30
C GLU A 218 6.04 10.54 -10.14
N LEU A 219 6.16 9.32 -9.59
CA LEU A 219 7.48 8.72 -9.31
C LEU A 219 8.26 8.38 -10.60
N ASN A 220 7.56 8.12 -11.71
CA ASN A 220 8.17 7.80 -13.00
C ASN A 220 8.93 8.96 -13.63
N GLU A 221 8.66 10.20 -13.23
CA GLU A 221 9.43 11.37 -13.67
C GLU A 221 10.90 11.27 -13.29
N HIS A 222 11.20 10.55 -12.20
CA HIS A 222 12.55 10.33 -11.70
C HIS A 222 13.22 9.07 -12.25
N SER A 223 12.50 8.23 -13.00
CA SER A 223 12.99 6.93 -13.47
C SER A 223 14.28 7.03 -14.30
N ALA A 224 14.43 8.08 -15.11
CA ALA A 224 15.62 8.30 -15.93
C ALA A 224 16.84 8.64 -15.08
N SER A 225 16.70 9.53 -14.09
CA SER A 225 17.79 9.96 -13.22
C SER A 225 18.19 8.87 -12.22
N THR A 226 17.24 8.10 -11.71
CA THR A 226 17.53 7.08 -10.69
C THR A 226 18.12 5.80 -11.27
N ARG A 227 17.87 5.50 -12.55
CA ARG A 227 18.28 4.22 -13.16
C ARG A 227 19.78 4.01 -13.27
N GLU A 228 20.55 5.10 -13.24
CA GLU A 228 22.01 5.07 -13.31
C GLU A 228 22.68 5.24 -11.92
N MET A 229 21.91 5.31 -10.82
CA MET A 229 22.44 5.43 -9.46
C MET A 229 22.95 4.08 -8.94
N ASN A 230 23.69 4.07 -7.82
CA ASN A 230 23.94 2.80 -7.10
C ASN A 230 22.65 2.37 -6.36
N GLY A 231 22.57 1.10 -5.96
CA GLY A 231 21.36 0.54 -5.36
C GLY A 231 20.92 1.28 -4.09
N GLY A 232 21.83 1.47 -3.13
CA GLY A 232 21.54 2.19 -1.90
C GLY A 232 21.08 3.62 -2.15
N HIS A 233 21.87 4.39 -2.90
CA HIS A 233 21.53 5.76 -3.26
C HIS A 233 20.19 5.88 -4.04
N GLN A 234 19.88 4.93 -4.92
CA GLN A 234 18.60 4.89 -5.63
C GLN A 234 17.44 4.76 -4.63
N HIS A 235 17.53 3.84 -3.67
CA HIS A 235 16.49 3.66 -2.66
C HIS A 235 16.31 4.91 -1.81
N GLU A 236 17.39 5.60 -1.45
CA GLU A 236 17.32 6.86 -0.70
C GLU A 236 16.61 7.96 -1.49
N VAL A 237 16.99 8.16 -2.75
CA VAL A 237 16.34 9.15 -3.61
C VAL A 237 14.86 8.80 -3.81
N LEU A 238 14.54 7.53 -4.04
CA LEU A 238 13.13 7.13 -4.19
C LEU A 238 12.35 7.25 -2.87
N ASN A 239 12.95 6.95 -1.72
CA ASN A 239 12.34 7.17 -0.40
C ASN A 239 12.06 8.67 -0.16
N ASP A 240 12.99 9.56 -0.52
CA ASP A 240 12.81 11.00 -0.43
C ASP A 240 11.64 11.48 -1.32
N LYS A 241 11.59 11.01 -2.57
CA LYS A 241 10.48 11.34 -3.49
C LYS A 241 9.14 10.81 -3.01
N VAL A 242 9.09 9.58 -2.51
CA VAL A 242 7.85 9.03 -1.94
C VAL A 242 7.45 9.79 -0.66
N SER A 243 8.42 10.23 0.15
CA SER A 243 8.17 11.10 1.31
C SER A 243 7.51 12.41 0.90
N ASP A 244 8.06 13.08 -0.11
CA ASP A 244 7.52 14.34 -0.64
C ASP A 244 6.10 14.16 -1.19
N ILE A 245 5.85 13.10 -1.96
CA ILE A 245 4.52 12.76 -2.48
C ILE A 245 3.51 12.60 -1.32
N ASN A 246 3.85 11.77 -0.32
CA ASN A 246 2.97 11.54 0.83
C ASN A 246 2.79 12.82 1.68
N PHE A 247 3.85 13.63 1.84
CA PHE A 247 3.77 14.90 2.56
C PHE A 247 2.84 15.89 1.85
N CYS A 248 3.02 16.10 0.55
CA CYS A 248 2.14 16.96 -0.26
C CYS A 248 0.68 16.51 -0.16
N LYS A 249 0.41 15.20 -0.28
CA LYS A 249 -0.94 14.65 -0.09
C LYS A 249 -1.52 14.92 1.29
N THR A 250 -0.69 14.92 2.34
CA THR A 250 -1.12 15.25 3.70
C THR A 250 -1.57 16.70 3.79
N ILE A 251 -0.80 17.63 3.21
CA ILE A 251 -1.14 19.05 3.17
C ILE A 251 -2.41 19.31 2.35
N ASP A 252 -2.52 18.69 1.17
CA ASP A 252 -3.66 18.83 0.28
C ASP A 252 -4.94 18.25 0.89
N MET A 253 -4.84 17.10 1.56
CA MET A 253 -5.97 16.49 2.27
C MET A 253 -6.52 17.43 3.34
N ARG A 254 -5.65 18.07 4.12
CA ARG A 254 -6.07 19.08 5.11
C ARG A 254 -6.84 20.22 4.42
N ALA A 255 -6.32 20.76 3.32
CA ALA A 255 -6.97 21.84 2.58
C ALA A 255 -8.34 21.41 2.03
N PHE A 256 -8.42 20.22 1.43
CA PHE A 256 -9.65 19.65 0.91
C PHE A 256 -10.72 19.46 1.98
N LEU A 257 -10.36 18.88 3.13
CA LEU A 257 -11.29 18.66 4.24
C LEU A 257 -11.80 19.99 4.80
N LEU A 258 -10.93 20.98 4.99
CA LEU A 258 -11.32 22.33 5.45
C LEU A 258 -12.30 23.00 4.48
N ALA A 259 -12.08 22.88 3.17
CA ALA A 259 -12.99 23.42 2.16
C ALA A 259 -14.32 22.65 2.07
N SER A 260 -14.31 21.37 2.43
CA SER A 260 -15.49 20.48 2.38
C SER A 260 -16.34 20.55 3.65
N CYS A 261 -15.81 21.06 4.76
CA CYS A 261 -16.59 21.35 5.95
C CYS A 261 -17.60 22.47 5.65
N VAL A 262 -18.88 22.12 5.56
CA VAL A 262 -19.96 23.12 5.66
C VAL A 262 -19.90 23.69 7.08
N PRO A 263 -19.79 25.03 7.27
CA PRO A 263 -19.84 25.60 8.61
C PRO A 263 -21.21 25.26 9.22
N VAL A 264 -21.22 24.32 10.17
CA VAL A 264 -22.40 24.06 10.98
C VAL A 264 -22.56 25.28 11.89
N PRO A 265 -23.69 26.01 11.84
CA PRO A 265 -23.91 27.15 12.72
C PRO A 265 -23.77 26.70 14.18
N ILE A 266 -22.91 27.40 14.93
CA ILE A 266 -22.67 27.17 16.37
C ILE A 266 -23.97 27.19 17.20
N SER A 267 -25.06 27.79 16.67
CA SER A 267 -26.38 27.84 17.30
C SER A 267 -27.04 26.48 17.54
N LEU A 268 -26.54 25.38 16.95
CA LEU A 268 -27.07 24.03 17.21
C LEU A 268 -26.46 23.37 18.47
N TYR A 269 -25.36 23.89 19.00
CA TYR A 269 -24.72 23.35 20.22
C TYR A 269 -25.21 24.02 21.52
N SER A 270 -25.87 25.18 21.47
CA SER A 270 -26.32 25.90 22.67
C SER A 270 -27.61 25.34 23.30
N ASN A 271 -28.32 24.43 22.63
CA ASN A 271 -29.63 23.96 23.09
C ASN A 271 -29.63 22.59 23.81
N SER A 272 -28.49 21.89 23.92
CA SER A 272 -28.43 20.57 24.58
C SER A 272 -27.79 20.57 25.98
N VAL A 273 -27.22 21.70 26.44
CA VAL A 273 -26.46 21.75 27.72
C VAL A 273 -27.26 22.36 28.88
N HIS A 274 -28.45 22.93 28.64
CA HIS A 274 -29.21 23.65 29.68
C HIS A 274 -30.48 22.97 30.20
N SER A 275 -30.86 21.76 29.77
CA SER A 275 -32.11 21.12 30.21
C SER A 275 -32.03 20.27 31.49
N ASN A 276 -30.86 20.14 32.14
CA ASN A 276 -30.69 19.24 33.31
C ASN A 276 -30.37 19.94 34.64
N LEU A 277 -30.70 21.23 34.78
CA LEU A 277 -30.51 21.97 36.04
C LEU A 277 -31.79 22.73 36.47
N SER A 278 -32.90 22.01 36.66
CA SER A 278 -34.02 22.51 37.49
C SER A 278 -35.04 21.42 37.81
N THR A 279 -34.76 20.58 38.80
CA THR A 279 -35.77 19.98 39.69
C THR A 279 -35.11 19.62 41.02
N SER A 280 -35.14 20.56 41.95
CA SER A 280 -35.10 20.32 43.40
C SER A 280 -36.51 20.28 43.93
#